data_AF-R6MTR4-F1
#
_entry.id   AF-R6MTR4-F1
#
_cell.length_a   1.000
_cell.length_b   1.000
_cell.length_c   1.000
_cell.angle_alpha   90.00
_cell.angle_beta   90.00
_cell.angle_gamma   90.00
#
_symmetry.space_group_name_H-M   'P 1'
#
loop_
_entity.id
_entity.type
_entity.pdbx_description
1 polymer ?
#
loop_
_entity_poly.entity_id
_entity_poly.type
_entity_poly.pdbx_seq_one_letter_code
_entity_poly.pdbx_strand_id
1 'polypeptide(L)'
;MKGIDGINLGSIFRDINPDIMLIYITGYEKYAYEAIKLHAAAYLVKPFSSEQLEYAVESARLLSKRRKSRIYVRTFGHFDIFVNENPVMFKSNKAKELLALLVDRRGGTVTTDQIIGTLWEERPNDSYTQNLCSKIGKTLEKELKENDIGDILVSSRGIKRVNTALFDCDLYDLLDGDERAAEKFLGEYMLDYSWAEARMALLAKYI
;
A
#
# COMPACT_ATOMS: atom_id res chain seq x y z
N MET A 1 37.33 9.01 9.27
CA MET A 1 37.86 8.07 8.26
C MET A 1 38.64 8.87 7.23
N LYS A 2 39.75 8.34 6.70
CA LYS A 2 40.44 8.98 5.56
C LYS A 2 39.70 8.60 4.27
N GLY A 3 39.25 9.60 3.52
CA GLY A 3 38.69 9.43 2.17
C GLY A 3 37.35 10.11 1.96
N ILE A 4 36.36 9.86 2.83
CA ILE A 4 35.00 10.41 2.73
C ILE A 4 34.51 10.75 4.16
N ASP A 5 33.95 11.94 4.36
CA ASP A 5 33.34 12.33 5.64
C ASP A 5 31.89 11.83 5.74
N GLY A 6 31.34 11.84 6.96
CA GLY A 6 29.99 11.30 7.20
C GLY A 6 28.89 12.02 6.42
N ILE A 7 29.03 13.33 6.18
CA ILE A 7 28.05 14.15 5.46
C ILE A 7 28.02 13.73 3.98
N ASN A 8 29.20 13.67 3.35
CA ASN A 8 29.35 13.21 1.97
C ASN A 8 28.86 11.77 1.79
N LEU A 9 29.17 10.88 2.75
CA LEU A 9 28.67 9.51 2.72
C LEU A 9 27.14 9.45 2.78
N GLY A 10 26.53 10.29 3.62
CA GLY A 10 25.07 10.36 3.69
C GLY A 10 24.41 10.90 2.43
N SER A 11 25.06 11.83 1.72
CA SER A 11 24.62 12.27 0.39
C SER A 11 24.61 11.10 -0.59
N ILE A 12 25.72 10.33 -0.66
CA ILE A 12 25.83 9.16 -1.54
C ILE A 12 24.74 8.13 -1.23
N PHE A 13 24.50 7.83 0.05
CA PHE A 13 23.43 6.90 0.43
C PHE A 13 22.05 7.40 0.03
N ARG A 14 21.82 8.71 0.06
CA ARG A 14 20.55 9.29 -0.34
C ARG A 14 20.33 9.29 -1.85
N ASP A 15 21.40 9.46 -2.62
CA ASP A 15 21.34 9.31 -4.07
C ASP A 15 20.99 7.87 -4.48
N ILE A 16 21.44 6.87 -3.70
CA ILE A 16 21.12 5.45 -3.90
C ILE A 16 19.71 5.10 -3.39
N ASN A 17 19.34 5.64 -2.22
CA ASN A 17 18.05 5.40 -1.58
C ASN A 17 17.52 6.71 -0.96
N PRO A 18 16.64 7.43 -1.66
CA PRO A 18 16.04 8.68 -1.17
C PRO A 18 15.26 8.54 0.15
N ASP A 19 14.88 7.31 0.52
CA ASP A 19 14.11 6.98 1.71
C ASP A 19 14.94 6.55 2.92
N ILE A 20 16.27 6.49 2.78
CA ILE A 20 17.14 6.11 3.90
C ILE A 20 17.07 7.14 5.04
N MET A 21 16.78 6.65 6.25
CA MET A 21 16.84 7.46 7.47
C MET A 21 18.28 7.50 7.98
N LEU A 22 18.84 8.70 8.06
CA LEU A 22 20.21 8.91 8.53
C LEU A 22 20.21 9.61 9.88
N ILE A 23 20.93 9.04 10.85
CA ILE A 23 21.21 9.67 12.14
C ILE A 23 22.70 9.98 12.17
N TYR A 24 23.04 11.26 12.36
CA TYR A 24 24.43 11.70 12.45
C TYR A 24 24.85 11.84 13.90
N ILE A 25 26.05 11.36 14.22
CA ILE A 25 26.63 11.46 15.56
C ILE A 25 28.01 12.09 15.45
N THR A 26 28.25 13.19 16.15
CA THR A 26 29.51 13.95 16.02
C THR A 26 29.88 14.70 17.30
N GLY A 27 31.15 15.01 17.49
CA GLY A 27 31.62 15.90 18.57
C GLY A 27 31.68 17.37 18.16
N TYR A 28 31.20 17.72 16.97
CA TYR A 28 31.34 19.06 16.40
C TYR A 28 29.99 19.59 15.95
N GLU A 29 29.47 20.61 16.63
CA GLU A 29 28.16 21.24 16.35
C GLU A 29 28.08 21.88 14.96
N LYS A 30 29.23 22.31 14.42
CA LYS A 30 29.31 23.04 13.15
C LYS A 30 28.72 22.30 11.94
N TYR A 31 28.55 20.97 12.01
CA TYR A 31 28.00 20.15 10.92
C TYR A 31 26.48 19.94 11.01
N ALA A 32 25.82 20.53 12.01
CA ALA A 32 24.38 20.34 12.22
C ALA A 32 23.57 20.86 11.03
N TYR A 33 24.00 21.98 10.46
CA TYR A 33 23.32 22.62 9.35
C TYR A 33 23.36 21.77 8.07
N GLU A 34 24.51 21.15 7.78
CA GLU A 34 24.68 20.25 6.65
C GLU A 34 23.83 18.98 6.81
N ALA A 35 23.75 18.43 8.02
CA ALA A 35 22.90 17.28 8.29
C ALA A 35 21.40 17.62 8.12
N ILE A 36 20.98 18.82 8.50
CA ILE A 36 19.61 19.31 8.25
C ILE A 36 19.33 19.45 6.75
N LYS A 37 20.28 20.00 5.98
CA LYS A 37 20.17 20.09 4.51
C LYS A 37 20.02 18.74 3.84
N LEU A 38 20.72 17.72 4.36
CA LEU A 38 20.59 16.34 3.92
C LEU A 38 19.37 15.63 4.52
N HIS A 39 18.35 16.35 4.99
CA HIS A 39 17.17 15.85 5.74
C HIS A 39 17.49 14.62 6.61
N ALA A 40 18.48 14.75 7.49
CA ALA A 40 18.77 13.74 8.51
C ALA A 40 17.54 13.51 9.38
N ALA A 41 17.32 12.26 9.79
CA ALA A 41 16.27 11.94 10.75
C ALA A 41 16.60 12.47 12.15
N ALA A 42 17.88 12.51 12.51
CA ALA A 42 18.37 13.12 13.74
C ALA A 42 19.86 13.49 13.64
N TYR A 43 20.29 14.40 14.53
CA TYR A 43 21.67 14.82 14.70
C TYR A 43 22.01 14.88 16.18
N LEU A 44 23.00 14.10 16.63
CA LEU A 44 23.42 13.99 18.02
C LEU A 44 24.85 14.52 18.20
N VAL A 45 25.00 15.44 19.16
CA VAL A 45 26.30 16.01 19.54
C VAL A 45 26.84 15.24 20.75
N LYS A 46 28.12 14.88 20.72
CA LYS A 46 28.79 14.24 21.85
C LYS A 46 29.21 15.28 22.90
N PRO A 47 29.08 14.97 24.20
CA PRO A 47 28.47 13.76 24.76
C PRO A 47 26.93 13.81 24.70
N PHE A 48 26.28 12.66 24.48
CA PHE A 48 24.83 12.50 24.51
C PHE A 48 24.45 11.39 25.50
N SER A 49 23.23 11.46 26.05
CA SER A 49 22.67 10.42 26.93
C SER A 49 22.08 9.25 26.13
N SER A 50 21.90 8.10 26.78
CA SER A 50 21.18 6.95 26.19
C SER A 50 19.75 7.33 25.78
N GLU A 51 19.07 8.14 26.59
CA GLU A 51 17.70 8.62 26.30
C GLU A 51 17.65 9.46 25.02
N GLN A 52 18.65 10.32 24.77
CA GLN A 52 18.73 11.12 23.54
C GLN A 52 18.94 10.24 22.31
N LEU A 53 19.78 9.20 22.41
CA LEU A 53 19.97 8.25 21.32
C LEU A 53 18.71 7.43 21.06
N GLU A 54 18.06 6.93 22.11
CA GLU A 54 16.83 6.16 22.01
C GLU A 54 15.71 6.99 21.37
N TYR A 55 15.54 8.24 21.79
CA TYR A 55 14.61 9.18 21.17
C TYR A 55 14.90 9.41 19.68
N ALA A 56 16.17 9.59 19.30
CA ALA A 56 16.56 9.76 17.90
C ALA A 56 16.26 8.54 17.04
N VAL A 57 16.54 7.34 17.56
CA VAL A 57 16.26 6.06 16.87
C VAL A 57 14.77 5.83 16.72
N GLU A 58 13.97 6.04 17.78
CA GLU A 58 12.52 5.83 17.70
C GLU A 58 11.86 6.87 16.79
N SER A 59 12.32 8.14 16.82
CA SER A 59 11.86 9.17 15.90
C SER A 59 12.13 8.79 14.43
N ALA A 60 13.35 8.33 14.12
CA ALA A 60 13.71 7.87 12.79
C ALA A 60 12.85 6.67 12.34
N ARG A 61 12.59 5.72 13.25
CA ARG A 61 11.73 4.56 12.99
C ARG A 61 10.28 4.97 12.70
N LEU A 62 9.75 5.94 13.46
CA LEU A 62 8.40 6.47 13.23
C LEU A 62 8.31 7.22 11.89
N LEU A 63 9.34 7.99 11.53
CA LEU A 63 9.41 8.68 10.23
C LEU A 63 9.52 7.69 9.06
N SER A 64 10.31 6.63 9.19
CA SER A 64 10.38 5.57 8.15
C SER A 64 9.03 4.87 7.99
N LYS A 65 8.29 4.62 9.09
CA LYS A 65 6.94 4.06 9.04
C LYS A 65 5.90 5.01 8.44
N ARG A 66 6.14 6.33 8.49
CA ARG A 66 5.27 7.34 7.85
C ARG A 66 5.49 7.44 6.35
N ARG A 67 6.70 7.18 5.86
CA ARG A 67 6.96 6.86 4.45
C ARG A 67 6.54 5.41 4.18
N LYS A 68 5.24 5.12 4.32
CA LYS A 68 4.66 3.90 3.74
C LYS A 68 4.90 3.97 2.24
N SER A 69 5.24 2.82 1.64
CA SER A 69 5.19 2.68 0.19
C SER A 69 3.88 3.27 -0.32
N ARG A 70 3.95 4.09 -1.38
CA ARG A 70 2.74 4.66 -1.98
C ARG A 70 2.04 3.54 -2.72
N ILE A 71 1.01 2.98 -2.08
CA ILE A 71 0.15 1.98 -2.68
C ILE A 71 -0.94 2.73 -3.44
N TYR A 72 -1.02 2.50 -4.74
CA TYR A 72 -2.08 3.02 -5.59
C TYR A 72 -2.84 1.85 -6.21
N VAL A 73 -4.16 1.89 -6.13
CA VAL A 73 -5.06 0.90 -6.71
C VAL A 73 -5.77 1.55 -7.88
N ARG A 74 -5.54 1.01 -9.08
CA ARG A 74 -6.25 1.40 -10.28
C ARG A 74 -7.46 0.49 -10.47
N THR A 75 -8.62 1.10 -10.65
CA THR A 75 -9.87 0.41 -10.92
C THR A 75 -10.50 0.85 -12.24
N PHE A 76 -10.12 2.00 -12.78
CA PHE A 76 -10.55 2.42 -14.11
C PHE A 76 -9.84 1.60 -15.19
N GLY A 77 -10.60 1.15 -16.19
CA GLY A 77 -10.11 0.20 -17.18
C GLY A 77 -9.83 -1.16 -16.54
N HIS A 78 -8.56 -1.57 -16.51
CA HIS A 78 -8.12 -2.83 -15.92
C HIS A 78 -7.70 -2.66 -14.45
N PHE A 79 -8.02 -3.66 -13.63
CA PHE A 79 -7.69 -3.63 -12.21
C PHE A 79 -6.20 -3.93 -11.98
N ASP A 80 -5.47 -3.00 -11.38
CA ASP A 80 -4.05 -3.17 -11.04
C ASP A 80 -3.67 -2.46 -9.75
N ILE A 81 -2.58 -2.93 -9.14
CA ILE A 81 -2.03 -2.34 -7.92
C ILE A 81 -0.59 -1.98 -8.16
N PHE A 82 -0.20 -0.81 -7.67
CA PHE A 82 1.13 -0.25 -7.81
C PHE A 82 1.71 0.03 -6.44
N VAL A 83 2.96 -0.37 -6.25
CA VAL A 83 3.76 -0.05 -5.05
C VAL A 83 4.91 0.82 -5.52
N ASN A 84 4.89 2.09 -5.12
CA ASN A 84 5.85 3.10 -5.59
C ASN A 84 5.93 3.10 -7.13
N GLU A 85 4.76 3.20 -7.78
CA GLU A 85 4.59 3.22 -9.25
C GLU A 85 4.94 1.92 -10.00
N ASN A 86 5.46 0.90 -9.31
CA ASN A 86 5.73 -0.41 -9.91
C ASN A 86 4.51 -1.33 -9.80
N PRO A 87 4.08 -1.99 -10.88
CA PRO A 87 2.93 -2.89 -10.84
C PRO A 87 3.22 -4.15 -10.01
N VAL A 88 2.25 -4.57 -9.20
CA VAL A 88 2.29 -5.82 -8.45
C VAL A 88 1.88 -6.98 -9.35
N MET A 89 2.78 -7.93 -9.52
CA MET A 89 2.56 -9.11 -10.37
C MET A 89 1.92 -10.24 -9.56
N PHE A 90 0.59 -10.37 -9.64
CA PHE A 90 -0.14 -11.47 -9.02
C PHE A 90 0.10 -12.78 -9.78
N LYS A 91 0.40 -13.85 -9.04
CA LYS A 91 0.54 -15.21 -9.60
C LYS A 91 -0.82 -15.87 -9.78
N SER A 92 -1.79 -15.50 -8.94
CA SER A 92 -3.15 -16.02 -8.99
C SER A 92 -4.16 -14.97 -9.46
N ASN A 93 -4.69 -15.14 -10.67
CA ASN A 93 -5.77 -14.29 -11.20
C ASN A 93 -6.98 -14.24 -10.27
N LYS A 94 -7.32 -15.37 -9.63
CA LYS A 94 -8.46 -15.46 -8.70
C LYS A 94 -8.20 -14.76 -7.37
N ALA A 95 -6.95 -14.71 -6.92
CA ALA A 95 -6.57 -13.88 -5.77
C ALA A 95 -6.63 -12.38 -6.12
N LYS A 96 -6.17 -11.99 -7.32
CA LYS A 96 -6.30 -10.63 -7.83
C LYS A 96 -7.77 -10.18 -7.93
N GLU A 97 -8.64 -11.04 -8.48
CA GLU A 97 -10.09 -10.82 -8.55
C GLU A 97 -10.73 -10.70 -7.17
N LEU A 98 -10.35 -11.53 -6.20
CA LEU A 98 -10.82 -11.40 -4.82
C LEU A 98 -10.45 -10.02 -4.26
N LEU A 99 -9.23 -9.55 -4.48
CA LEU A 99 -8.82 -8.23 -4.02
C LEU A 99 -9.61 -7.11 -4.69
N ALA A 100 -9.86 -7.22 -6.00
CA ALA A 100 -10.69 -6.28 -6.74
C ALA A 100 -12.09 -6.16 -6.13
N LEU A 101 -12.73 -7.29 -5.81
CA LEU A 101 -14.01 -7.31 -5.11
C LEU A 101 -13.93 -6.62 -3.75
N LEU A 102 -12.88 -6.86 -2.96
CA LEU A 102 -12.74 -6.19 -1.66
C LEU A 102 -12.53 -4.68 -1.79
N VAL A 103 -11.80 -4.24 -2.83
CA VAL A 103 -11.62 -2.82 -3.18
C VAL A 103 -12.95 -2.19 -3.59
N ASP A 104 -13.73 -2.84 -4.45
CA ASP A 104 -15.06 -2.35 -4.86
C ASP A 104 -15.97 -2.02 -3.66
N ARG A 105 -15.87 -2.83 -2.59
CA ARG A 105 -16.63 -2.68 -1.34
C ARG A 105 -16.10 -1.58 -0.40
N ARG A 106 -15.03 -0.86 -0.78
CA ARG A 106 -14.55 0.36 -0.13
C ARG A 106 -14.41 0.24 1.39
N GLY A 107 -13.77 -0.83 1.85
CA GLY A 107 -13.53 -1.09 3.28
C GLY A 107 -14.68 -1.77 4.03
N GLY A 108 -15.82 -1.99 3.37
CA GLY A 108 -16.89 -2.85 3.84
C GLY A 108 -16.45 -4.31 3.98
N THR A 109 -17.06 -5.04 4.92
CA THR A 109 -16.82 -6.47 5.11
C THR A 109 -17.52 -7.29 4.04
N VAL A 110 -16.80 -8.28 3.49
CA VAL A 110 -17.32 -9.26 2.53
C VAL A 110 -17.26 -10.64 3.16
N THR A 111 -18.41 -11.31 3.25
CA THR A 111 -18.52 -12.65 3.82
C THR A 111 -18.02 -13.71 2.85
N THR A 112 -17.70 -14.90 3.36
CA THR A 112 -17.41 -16.08 2.52
C THR A 112 -18.50 -16.32 1.48
N ASP A 113 -19.77 -16.19 1.87
CA ASP A 113 -20.91 -16.44 0.97
C ASP A 113 -20.98 -15.39 -0.15
N GLN A 114 -20.73 -14.12 0.16
CA GLN A 114 -20.66 -13.06 -0.83
C GLN A 114 -19.47 -13.25 -1.78
N ILE A 115 -18.31 -13.65 -1.25
CA ILE A 115 -17.13 -13.98 -2.06
C ILE A 115 -17.47 -15.14 -3.00
N ILE A 116 -18.08 -16.21 -2.50
CA ILE A 116 -18.44 -17.38 -3.31
C ILE A 116 -19.45 -17.00 -4.39
N GLY A 117 -20.53 -16.33 -4.02
CA GLY A 117 -21.57 -15.91 -4.96
C GLY A 117 -21.10 -14.92 -6.02
N THR A 118 -19.96 -14.24 -5.81
CA THR A 118 -19.39 -13.31 -6.79
C THR A 118 -18.30 -13.96 -7.66
N LEU A 119 -17.36 -14.69 -7.04
CA LEU A 119 -16.22 -15.27 -7.78
C LEU A 119 -16.53 -16.64 -8.41
N TRP A 120 -17.58 -17.32 -7.94
CA TRP A 120 -17.98 -18.65 -8.39
C TRP A 120 -19.50 -18.72 -8.52
N GLU A 121 -20.11 -17.82 -9.31
CA GLU A 121 -21.56 -17.70 -9.52
C GLU A 121 -22.24 -19.05 -9.82
N GLU A 122 -21.59 -19.92 -10.58
CA GLU A 122 -22.10 -21.23 -11.01
C GLU A 122 -21.91 -22.36 -9.98
N ARG A 123 -21.40 -22.08 -8.78
CA ARG A 123 -21.11 -23.11 -7.77
C ARG A 123 -21.96 -22.96 -6.51
N PRO A 124 -22.46 -24.07 -5.95
CA PRO A 124 -23.10 -24.03 -4.65
C PRO A 124 -22.07 -23.67 -3.57
N ASN A 125 -22.54 -23.02 -2.51
CA ASN A 125 -21.73 -22.77 -1.31
C ASN A 125 -21.60 -24.04 -0.44
N ASP A 126 -20.99 -25.06 -1.02
CA ASP A 126 -20.67 -26.33 -0.37
C ASP A 126 -19.29 -26.31 0.28
N SER A 127 -18.96 -27.37 1.03
CA SER A 127 -17.67 -27.47 1.71
C SER A 127 -16.47 -27.40 0.76
N TYR A 128 -16.63 -27.87 -0.48
CA TYR A 128 -15.58 -27.80 -1.49
C TYR A 128 -15.30 -26.35 -1.92
N THR A 129 -16.34 -25.59 -2.22
CA THR A 129 -16.24 -24.19 -2.65
C THR A 129 -15.78 -23.29 -1.50
N GLN A 130 -16.20 -23.56 -0.27
CA GLN A 130 -15.67 -22.90 0.92
C GLN A 130 -14.16 -23.14 1.11
N ASN A 131 -13.69 -24.36 0.86
CA ASN A 131 -12.26 -24.68 0.89
C ASN A 131 -11.48 -23.93 -0.21
N LEU A 132 -12.05 -23.79 -1.42
CA LEU A 132 -11.46 -22.99 -2.49
C LEU A 132 -11.37 -21.50 -2.12
N CYS A 133 -12.46 -20.91 -1.61
CA CYS A 133 -12.48 -19.53 -1.11
C CYS A 133 -11.41 -19.31 -0.03
N SER A 134 -11.30 -20.26 0.92
CA SER A 134 -10.29 -20.21 1.98
C SER A 134 -8.87 -20.28 1.43
N LYS A 135 -8.63 -21.13 0.43
CA LYS A 135 -7.32 -21.26 -0.24
C LYS A 135 -6.96 -19.98 -1.00
N ILE A 136 -7.89 -19.41 -1.77
CA ILE A 136 -7.67 -18.15 -2.49
C ILE A 136 -7.42 -17.00 -1.52
N GLY A 137 -8.13 -16.94 -0.39
CA GLY A 137 -7.87 -15.96 0.66
C GLY A 137 -6.44 -16.03 1.21
N LYS A 138 -5.93 -17.24 1.47
CA LYS A 138 -4.54 -17.44 1.91
C LYS A 138 -3.52 -17.11 0.82
N THR A 139 -3.83 -17.43 -0.44
CA THR A 139 -2.99 -17.06 -1.58
C THR A 139 -2.89 -15.54 -1.72
N LEU A 140 -4.02 -14.83 -1.62
CA LEU A 140 -4.05 -13.37 -1.63
C LEU A 140 -3.20 -12.78 -0.50
N GLU A 141 -3.40 -13.24 0.74
CA GLU A 141 -2.61 -12.79 1.89
C GLU A 141 -1.11 -13.02 1.69
N LYS A 142 -0.72 -14.16 1.12
CA LYS A 142 0.67 -14.49 0.81
C LYS A 142 1.24 -13.56 -0.26
N GLU A 143 0.55 -13.39 -1.39
CA GLU A 143 1.04 -12.54 -2.50
C GLU A 143 1.16 -11.07 -2.08
N LEU A 144 0.25 -10.56 -1.24
CA LEU A 144 0.36 -9.21 -0.68
C LEU A 144 1.55 -9.06 0.27
N LYS A 145 1.82 -10.07 1.11
CA LYS A 145 2.99 -10.08 1.99
C LYS A 145 4.31 -10.16 1.23
N GLU A 146 4.36 -10.93 0.14
CA GLU A 146 5.54 -11.02 -0.75
C GLU A 146 5.88 -9.67 -1.43
N ASN A 147 4.93 -8.74 -1.47
CA ASN A 147 5.09 -7.39 -2.03
C ASN A 147 5.08 -6.28 -0.97
N ASP A 148 5.31 -6.62 0.31
CA ASP A 148 5.36 -5.67 1.44
C ASP A 148 4.08 -4.81 1.62
N ILE A 149 2.94 -5.31 1.16
CA ILE A 149 1.62 -4.63 1.25
C ILE A 149 0.58 -5.49 1.96
N GLY A 150 1.01 -6.49 2.75
CA GLY A 150 0.11 -7.42 3.46
C GLY A 150 -0.93 -6.73 4.34
N ASP A 151 -0.59 -5.57 4.92
CA ASP A 151 -1.44 -4.82 5.84
C ASP A 151 -2.72 -4.27 5.20
N ILE A 152 -2.81 -4.19 3.87
CA ILE A 152 -4.03 -3.75 3.19
C ILE A 152 -5.18 -4.73 3.39
N LEU A 153 -4.89 -6.02 3.61
CA LEU A 153 -5.90 -7.06 3.79
C LEU A 153 -6.19 -7.27 5.28
N VAL A 154 -7.45 -7.09 5.66
CA VAL A 154 -7.94 -7.43 7.00
C VAL A 154 -8.81 -8.67 6.90
N SER A 155 -8.35 -9.75 7.51
CA SER A 155 -9.06 -11.04 7.54
C SER A 155 -9.52 -11.38 8.97
N SER A 156 -10.76 -11.83 9.09
CA SER A 156 -11.30 -12.43 10.32
C SER A 156 -12.14 -13.66 9.96
N ARG A 157 -12.69 -14.36 10.95
CA ARG A 157 -13.42 -15.61 10.74
C ARG A 157 -14.61 -15.38 9.79
N GLY A 158 -14.53 -15.94 8.58
CA GLY A 158 -15.59 -15.87 7.57
C GLY A 158 -15.77 -14.51 6.88
N ILE A 159 -14.93 -13.52 7.17
CA ILE A 159 -15.04 -12.16 6.62
C ILE A 159 -13.68 -11.63 6.16
N LYS A 160 -13.68 -10.84 5.09
CA LYS A 160 -12.51 -10.11 4.59
C LYS A 160 -12.89 -8.68 4.25
N ARG A 161 -11.95 -7.75 4.37
CA ARG A 161 -12.07 -6.37 3.89
C ARG A 161 -10.68 -5.81 3.58
N VAL A 162 -10.65 -4.67 2.92
CA VAL A 162 -9.42 -3.87 2.77
C VAL A 162 -9.37 -2.75 3.80
N ASN A 163 -8.17 -2.37 4.21
CA ASN A 163 -7.93 -1.15 4.97
C ASN A 163 -7.67 0.02 4.00
N THR A 164 -8.71 0.81 3.74
CA THR A 164 -8.67 1.91 2.76
C THR A 164 -7.73 3.06 3.17
N ALA A 165 -7.31 3.13 4.44
CA ALA A 165 -6.36 4.15 4.90
C ALA A 165 -4.91 3.86 4.49
N LEU A 166 -4.65 2.76 3.78
CA LEU A 166 -3.31 2.32 3.41
C LEU A 166 -2.97 2.50 1.93
N PHE A 167 -3.93 2.93 1.10
CA PHE A 167 -3.73 3.09 -0.33
C PHE A 167 -4.66 4.15 -0.92
N ASP A 168 -4.21 4.77 -2.02
CA ASP A 168 -4.99 5.66 -2.86
C ASP A 168 -5.74 4.83 -3.93
N CYS A 169 -6.90 5.30 -4.41
CA CYS A 169 -7.72 4.55 -5.36
C CYS A 169 -8.58 5.49 -6.22
N ASP A 170 -8.50 5.35 -7.55
CA ASP A 170 -9.25 6.20 -8.49
C ASP A 170 -10.77 6.15 -8.31
N LEU A 171 -11.35 4.97 -8.03
CA LEU A 171 -12.77 4.86 -7.70
C LEU A 171 -13.11 5.66 -6.44
N TYR A 172 -12.26 5.63 -5.42
CA TYR A 172 -12.57 6.30 -4.16
C TYR A 172 -12.50 7.81 -4.33
N ASP A 173 -11.48 8.29 -5.04
CA ASP A 173 -11.32 9.70 -5.39
C ASP A 173 -12.54 10.20 -6.19
N LEU A 174 -13.01 9.41 -7.17
CA LEU A 174 -14.23 9.73 -7.93
C LEU A 174 -15.48 9.80 -7.06
N LEU A 175 -15.67 8.81 -6.18
CA LEU A 175 -16.83 8.75 -5.29
C LEU A 175 -16.81 9.87 -4.24
N ASP A 176 -15.63 10.37 -3.88
CA ASP A 176 -15.45 11.49 -2.96
C ASP A 176 -15.51 12.87 -3.66
N GLY A 177 -15.69 12.87 -4.98
CA GLY A 177 -15.91 14.09 -5.77
C GLY A 177 -14.63 14.78 -6.25
N ASP A 178 -13.52 14.06 -6.38
CA ASP A 178 -12.30 14.61 -6.98
C ASP A 178 -12.50 14.86 -8.49
N GLU A 179 -12.43 16.12 -8.91
CA GLU A 179 -12.61 16.54 -10.31
C GLU A 179 -11.57 15.90 -11.25
N ARG A 180 -10.32 15.71 -10.79
CA ARG A 180 -9.27 15.08 -11.59
C ARG A 180 -9.50 13.58 -11.76
N ALA A 181 -10.15 12.94 -10.79
CA ALA A 181 -10.58 11.55 -10.94
C ALA A 181 -11.73 11.44 -11.95
N ALA A 182 -12.68 12.38 -11.90
CA ALA A 182 -13.78 12.45 -12.88
C ALA A 182 -13.25 12.65 -14.32
N GLU A 183 -12.30 13.55 -14.55
CA GLU A 183 -11.68 13.74 -15.87
C GLU A 183 -10.97 12.48 -16.41
N LYS A 184 -10.45 11.64 -15.52
CA LYS A 184 -9.78 10.38 -15.88
C LYS A 184 -10.75 9.22 -16.08
N PHE A 185 -12.00 9.34 -15.65
CA PHE A 185 -12.98 8.27 -15.76
C PHE A 185 -13.60 8.27 -17.16
N LEU A 186 -13.11 7.38 -18.02
CA LEU A 186 -13.57 7.26 -19.42
C LEU A 186 -14.74 6.27 -19.60
N GLY A 187 -15.48 5.99 -18.53
CA GLY A 187 -16.56 5.01 -18.57
C GLY A 187 -16.09 3.56 -18.64
N GLU A 188 -14.90 3.27 -18.10
CA GLU A 188 -14.36 1.91 -17.97
C GLU A 188 -14.01 1.60 -16.51
N TYR A 189 -14.43 0.44 -16.01
CA TYR A 189 -14.14 -0.01 -14.65
C TYR A 189 -13.99 -1.52 -14.61
N MET A 190 -12.86 -1.97 -14.08
CA MET A 190 -12.49 -3.37 -13.86
C MET A 190 -13.00 -4.32 -14.96
N LEU A 191 -12.64 -4.03 -16.22
CA LEU A 191 -13.12 -4.72 -17.42
C LEU A 191 -12.86 -6.23 -17.42
N ASP A 192 -11.94 -6.70 -16.59
CA ASP A 192 -11.58 -8.11 -16.46
C ASP A 192 -12.62 -8.93 -15.68
N TYR A 193 -13.59 -8.30 -15.01
CA TYR A 193 -14.51 -8.96 -14.07
C TYR A 193 -15.98 -8.69 -14.44
N SER A 194 -16.73 -9.75 -14.76
CA SER A 194 -18.15 -9.66 -15.16
C SER A 194 -19.03 -8.98 -14.11
N TRP A 195 -18.80 -9.25 -12.83
CA TRP A 195 -19.57 -8.64 -11.73
C TRP A 195 -19.38 -7.11 -11.63
N ALA A 196 -18.35 -6.55 -12.26
CA ALA A 196 -18.10 -5.12 -12.29
C ALA A 196 -19.07 -4.35 -13.20
N GLU A 197 -19.73 -5.02 -14.15
CA GLU A 197 -20.72 -4.39 -15.06
C GLU A 197 -21.89 -3.78 -14.28
N ALA A 198 -22.38 -4.49 -13.26
CA ALA A 198 -23.45 -3.99 -12.40
C ALA A 198 -23.02 -2.72 -11.63
N ARG A 199 -21.76 -2.67 -11.20
CA ARG A 199 -21.18 -1.47 -10.57
C ARG A 199 -21.05 -0.34 -11.59
N MET A 200 -20.64 -0.64 -12.82
CA MET A 200 -20.50 0.33 -13.90
C MET A 200 -21.78 1.06 -14.23
N ALA A 201 -22.91 0.34 -14.26
CA ALA A 201 -24.22 0.96 -14.47
C ALA A 201 -24.52 2.04 -13.42
N LEU A 202 -24.04 1.89 -12.18
CA LEU A 202 -24.18 2.89 -11.12
C LEU A 202 -23.20 4.06 -11.27
N LEU A 203 -22.02 3.81 -11.83
CA LEU A 203 -20.98 4.82 -12.07
C LEU A 203 -21.26 5.66 -13.33
N ALA A 204 -22.15 5.21 -14.22
CA ALA A 204 -22.50 5.92 -15.46
C ALA A 204 -22.99 7.37 -15.26
N LYS A 205 -23.43 7.74 -14.05
CA LYS A 205 -23.79 9.11 -13.70
C LYS A 205 -22.60 10.09 -13.60
N TYR A 206 -21.37 9.58 -13.61
CA TYR A 206 -20.12 10.35 -13.57
C TYR A 206 -19.48 10.53 -14.95
N ILE A 207 -20.14 10.03 -16.00
CA ILE A 207 -19.78 10.25 -17.42
C ILE A 207 -20.60 11.44 -17.91
#